data_AF-A0A7Y7NCM8-F1
#
_entry.id   AF-A0A7Y7NCM8-F1
#
_cell.length_a   1.000
_cell.length_b   1.000
_cell.length_c   1.000
_cell.angle_alpha   90.00
_cell.angle_beta   90.00
_cell.angle_gamma   90.00
#
_symmetry.space_group_name_H-M   'P 1'
#
loop_
_entity.id
_entity.type
_entity.pdbx_description
1 polymer ?
#
loop_
_entity_poly.entity_id
_entity_poly.type
_entity_poly.pdbx_seq_one_letter_code
_entity_poly.pdbx_strand_id
1 'polypeptide(L)' 'MEHDIWSIVLLIGLWGWIISTLVFIFRAFPSRGEFAARPARIWGMCSAVSFAVWIVGLLKS' A
#
# COMPACT_ATOMS: atom_id res chain seq x y z
N MET A 1 -22.83 -12.07 -1.47
CA MET A 1 -21.62 -12.87 -1.24
C MET A 1 -20.45 -12.38 -2.09
N GLU A 2 -20.49 -12.43 -3.43
CA GLU A 2 -19.36 -11.93 -4.24
C GLU A 2 -19.08 -10.42 -4.09
N HIS A 3 -20.13 -9.58 -4.10
CA HIS A 3 -19.99 -8.14 -3.85
C HIS A 3 -19.41 -7.82 -2.46
N ASP A 4 -19.74 -8.63 -1.45
CA ASP A 4 -19.25 -8.44 -0.09
C ASP A 4 -17.74 -8.75 -0.01
N ILE A 5 -17.28 -9.79 -0.71
CA ILE A 5 -15.86 -10.15 -0.79
C ILE A 5 -15.06 -9.05 -1.48
N TRP A 6 -15.53 -8.54 -2.62
CA TRP A 6 -14.84 -7.47 -3.35
C TRP A 6 -14.81 -6.16 -2.56
N SER A 7 -15.86 -5.86 -1.79
CA SER A 7 -15.88 -4.71 -0.88
C SER A 7 -14.84 -4.84 0.24
N ILE A 8 -14.66 -6.04 0.80
CA ILE A 8 -13.61 -6.32 1.79
C ILE A 8 -12.21 -6.19 1.17
N VAL A 9 -12.01 -6.74 -0.02
CA VAL A 9 -10.73 -6.63 -0.76
C VAL A 9 -10.40 -5.17 -1.05
N LEU A 10 -11.39 -4.37 -1.46
CA LEU A 10 -11.26 -2.93 -1.69
C LEU A 10 -10.79 -2.21 -0.41
N LEU A 11 -11.44 -2.48 0.73
CA LEU A 11 -11.07 -1.88 2.01
C LEU A 11 -9.67 -2.29 2.46
N ILE A 12 -9.31 -3.58 2.34
CA ILE A 12 -7.98 -4.08 2.69
C ILE A 12 -6.91 -3.46 1.80
N GLY A 13 -7.15 -3.38 0.48
CA GLY A 13 -6.24 -2.73 -0.46
C GLY A 13 -6.02 -1.26 -0.12
N LEU A 14 -7.09 -0.52 0.17
CA LEU A 14 -7.03 0.88 0.56
C LEU A 14 -6.22 1.08 1.84
N TRP A 15 -6.57 0.36 2.91
CA TRP A 15 -5.87 0.48 4.20
C TRP A 15 -4.42 0.02 4.11
N GLY A 16 -4.15 -1.07 3.38
CA GLY A 16 -2.80 -1.55 3.10
C GLY A 16 -1.97 -0.50 2.38
N TRP A 17 -2.56 0.17 1.39
CA TRP A 17 -1.89 1.25 0.64
C TRP A 17 -1.60 2.47 1.53
N ILE A 18 -2.55 2.90 2.36
CA ILE A 18 -2.36 4.02 3.29
C ILE A 18 -1.22 3.70 4.28
N ILE A 19 -1.28 2.55 4.95
CA ILE A 19 -0.30 2.16 5.98
C ILE A 19 1.09 2.02 5.35
N SER A 20 1.21 1.30 4.24
CA SER A 20 2.50 1.10 3.57
C SER A 20 3.09 2.40 3.04
N THR A 21 2.26 3.34 2.57
CA THR A 21 2.71 4.67 2.13
C THR A 21 3.21 5.50 3.31
N LEU A 22 2.51 5.50 4.44
CA LEU A 22 2.99 6.16 5.66
C LEU A 22 4.34 5.58 6.12
N VAL A 23 4.44 4.25 6.20
CA VAL A 23 5.69 3.60 6.61
C VAL A 23 6.81 3.85 5.60
N PHE A 24 6.51 3.88 4.30
CA PHE A 24 7.48 4.25 3.26
C PHE A 24 8.01 5.66 3.49
N ILE A 25 7.16 6.65 3.74
CA ILE A 25 7.59 8.04 4.00
C ILE A 25 8.53 8.10 5.21
N PHE A 26 8.16 7.48 6.34
CA PHE A 26 8.97 7.54 7.55
C PHE A 26 10.24 6.69 7.49
N ARG A 27 10.23 5.53 6.81
CA ARG A 27 11.41 4.64 6.76
C ARG A 27 12.32 4.84 5.56
N ALA A 28 11.83 5.42 4.47
CA ALA A 28 12.68 5.75 3.32
C ALA A 28 13.61 6.92 3.65
N PHE A 29 13.18 7.82 4.53
CA PHE A 29 13.92 9.02 4.94
C PHE A 29 14.04 9.11 6.47
N PRO A 30 14.86 8.23 7.09
CA PRO A 30 15.01 8.20 8.55
C PRO A 30 15.72 9.45 9.10
N SER A 31 16.56 10.10 8.30
CA SER A 31 17.29 11.31 8.67
C SER A 31 17.31 12.28 7.48
N ARG A 32 17.49 13.58 7.75
CA ARG A 32 17.48 14.62 6.73
C ARG A 32 18.69 14.45 5.81
N GLY A 33 18.42 14.15 4.54
CA GLY A 33 19.45 13.91 3.52
C GLY A 33 19.89 12.46 3.38
N GLU A 34 19.34 11.55 4.19
CA GLU A 34 19.61 10.12 4.08
C GLU A 34 18.43 9.39 3.43
N PHE A 35 18.71 8.71 2.32
CA PHE A 35 17.75 7.84 1.66
C PHE A 35 18.10 6.38 1.91
N ALA A 36 17.25 5.70 2.69
CA ALA A 36 17.43 4.30 2.99
C ALA A 36 16.80 3.44 1.87
N ALA A 37 17.62 3.08 0.87
CA ALA A 37 17.16 2.39 -0.34
C ALA A 37 16.47 1.04 -0.07
N ARG A 38 16.94 0.28 0.92
CA ARG A 38 16.35 -1.03 1.28
C ARG A 38 14.93 -0.91 1.83
N PRO A 39 14.66 -0.14 2.90
CA PRO A 39 13.29 0.06 3.35
C PRO A 39 12.44 0.79 2.31
N ALA A 40 13.01 1.72 1.55
CA ALA A 40 12.28 2.35 0.44
C ALA A 40 11.79 1.31 -0.58
N ARG A 41 12.64 0.39 -1.02
CA ARG A 41 12.23 -0.65 -1.98
C ARG A 41 11.15 -1.57 -1.42
N ILE A 42 11.31 -2.02 -0.16
CA ILE A 42 10.35 -2.94 0.47
C ILE A 42 8.98 -2.27 0.65
N TRP A 43 8.95 -1.09 1.27
CA TRP A 43 7.69 -0.40 1.57
C TRP A 43 7.06 0.24 0.33
N GLY A 44 7.88 0.68 -0.62
CA GLY A 44 7.41 1.16 -1.92
C GLY A 44 6.77 0.05 -2.73
N MET A 45 7.37 -1.14 -2.77
CA MET A 45 6.77 -2.31 -3.43
C MET A 45 5.49 -2.78 -2.73
N CYS A 46 5.46 -2.75 -1.39
CA CYS A 46 4.26 -3.06 -0.61
C CYS A 46 3.11 -2.06 -0.90
N SER A 47 3.43 -0.77 -1.02
CA SER A 47 2.48 0.26 -1.43
C SER A 47 1.97 0.03 -2.85
N ALA A 48 2.86 -0.27 -3.81
CA ALA A 48 2.45 -0.56 -5.18
C ALA A 48 1.51 -1.78 -5.28
N VAL A 49 1.81 -2.87 -4.57
CA VAL A 49 0.95 -4.07 -4.53
C VAL A 49 -0.40 -3.75 -3.89
N SER A 50 -0.40 -3.06 -2.75
CA SER A 50 -1.64 -2.69 -2.07
C SER A 50 -2.52 -1.78 -2.93
N PHE A 51 -1.90 -0.85 -3.67
CA PHE A 51 -2.59 -0.03 -4.65
C PHE A 51 -3.23 -0.87 -5.76
N ALA A 52 -2.49 -1.83 -6.32
CA ALA A 52 -3.03 -2.75 -7.33
C ALA A 52 -4.23 -3.54 -6.80
N VAL A 53 -4.14 -4.08 -5.57
CA VAL A 53 -5.24 -4.78 -4.91
C VAL A 53 -6.45 -3.88 -4.72
N TRP A 54 -6.24 -2.62 -4.31
CA TRP A 54 -7.30 -1.63 -4.17
C TRP A 54 -8.02 -1.36 -5.51
N ILE A 55 -7.26 -1.14 -6.59
CA ILE A 55 -7.82 -0.91 -7.93
C ILE A 55 -8.61 -2.13 -8.42
N VAL A 56 -8.09 -3.35 -8.21
CA VAL A 56 -8.81 -4.57 -8.58
C VAL A 56 -10.12 -4.70 -7.78
N GLY A 57 -10.10 -4.39 -6.48
CA GLY A 57 -11.29 -4.33 -5.65
C GLY A 57 -12.32 -3.33 -6.19
N LEU A 58 -11.87 -2.14 -6.60
CA LEU A 58 -12.73 -1.09 -7.15
C LEU A 58 -13.34 -1.44 -8.51
N LEU A 59 -12.62 -2.18 -9.36
CA LEU A 59 -13.13 -2.64 -10.65
C LEU A 59 -14.13 -3.81 -10.54
N LYS A 60 -14.19 -4.46 -9.39
CA LYS A 60 -14.97 -5.69 -9.17
C LYS A 60 -16.08 -5.55 -8.12
N SER A 61 -16.09 -4.48 -7.32
CA SER A 61 -17.14 -4.15 -6.36
C SER A 61 -18.36 -3.56 -7.06
#